data_AF-A0A0W0ST77-F1
#
_entry.id   AF-A0A0W0ST77-F1
#
_cell.length_a   1.000
_cell.length_b   1.000
_cell.length_c   1.000
_cell.angle_alpha   90.00
_cell.angle_beta   90.00
_cell.angle_gamma   90.00
#
_symmetry.space_group_name_H-M   'P 1'
#
loop_
_entity.id
_entity.type
_entity.pdbx_description
1 polymer ?
#
loop_
_entity_poly.entity_id
_entity_poly.type
_entity_poly.pdbx_seq_one_letter_code
_entity_poly.pdbx_strand_id
1 'polypeptide(L)'
;MLTFFMQKPKVKESQIDTLISTILTHFKHQSEIAKLITQKQWIFQHQITLSKRTSEKEAILLCYALFANTLMNCINSPEDIPELIRNYYSSSDYRHIGGDNGCYSFTLFDEVNNALLKASIAALVLSLITLPFSVPVGIIALGITLSTLLPTAFYALAETLPNQMQVKKEEDQLFNEVLSNLYPRELLESDNPHIAQNDPDSTNLAMVH
;
A
#
# COMPACT_ATOMS: atom_id res chain seq x y z
N MET A 1 -8.00 7.93 32.56
CA MET A 1 -8.63 9.01 31.76
C MET A 1 -8.38 8.66 30.30
N LEU A 2 -9.38 8.12 29.60
CA LEU A 2 -9.28 7.58 28.24
C LEU A 2 -9.48 8.70 27.21
N THR A 3 -8.40 9.21 26.63
CA THR A 3 -8.43 10.09 25.45
C THR A 3 -8.52 9.22 24.19
N PHE A 4 -9.71 8.70 23.85
CA PHE A 4 -9.88 7.76 22.74
C PHE A 4 -10.59 8.31 21.48
N PHE A 5 -10.90 9.60 21.43
CA PHE A 5 -11.42 10.23 20.21
C PHE A 5 -10.73 11.59 19.98
N MET A 6 -9.48 11.54 19.53
CA MET A 6 -8.95 12.67 18.79
C MET A 6 -9.64 12.66 17.43
N GLN A 7 -10.53 13.63 17.23
CA GLN A 7 -11.21 13.84 15.96
C GLN A 7 -10.12 14.11 14.90
N LYS A 8 -9.99 13.23 13.91
CA LYS A 8 -9.02 13.43 12.82
C LYS A 8 -9.30 14.77 12.13
N PRO A 9 -8.26 15.49 11.67
CA PRO A 9 -8.45 16.76 11.00
C PRO A 9 -9.33 16.57 9.76
N LYS A 10 -10.38 17.38 9.65
CA LYS A 10 -11.26 17.36 8.47
C LYS A 10 -10.51 17.89 7.26
N VAL A 11 -10.10 16.98 6.38
CA VAL A 11 -9.49 17.35 5.09
C VAL A 11 -10.58 17.81 4.12
N LYS A 12 -10.36 18.95 3.47
CA LYS A 12 -11.25 19.46 2.42
C LYS A 12 -10.75 19.01 1.06
N GLU A 13 -11.66 18.47 0.24
CA GLU A 13 -11.38 18.01 -1.12
C GLU A 13 -10.70 19.10 -1.98
N SER A 14 -11.14 20.36 -1.86
CA SER A 14 -10.55 21.48 -2.59
C SER A 14 -9.07 21.74 -2.27
N GLN A 15 -8.60 21.40 -1.06
CA GLN A 15 -7.19 21.50 -0.71
C GLN A 15 -6.37 20.44 -1.43
N ILE A 16 -6.91 19.22 -1.53
CA ILE A 16 -6.28 18.11 -2.24
C ILE A 16 -6.21 18.40 -3.74
N ASP A 17 -7.29 18.91 -4.33
CA ASP A 17 -7.31 19.26 -5.75
C ASP A 17 -6.31 20.37 -6.10
N THR A 18 -6.10 21.32 -5.19
CA THR A 18 -5.08 22.36 -5.34
C THR A 18 -3.67 21.75 -5.35
N LEU A 19 -3.38 20.85 -4.40
CA LEU A 19 -2.11 20.12 -4.32
C LEU A 19 -1.85 19.32 -5.61
N ILE A 20 -2.84 18.55 -6.08
CA ILE A 20 -2.73 17.76 -7.31
C ILE A 20 -2.50 18.66 -8.53
N SER A 21 -3.17 19.81 -8.62
CA SER A 21 -2.96 20.77 -9.70
C SER A 21 -1.51 21.30 -9.72
N THR A 22 -0.93 21.57 -8.54
CA THR A 22 0.48 21.96 -8.42
C THR A 22 1.42 20.83 -8.87
N ILE A 23 1.16 19.60 -8.44
CA ILE A 23 1.93 18.41 -8.83
C ILE A 23 1.87 18.18 -10.36
N LEU A 24 0.69 18.25 -10.96
CA LEU A 24 0.51 18.11 -12.41
C LEU A 24 1.24 19.22 -13.18
N THR A 25 1.31 20.43 -12.63
CA THR A 25 2.08 21.53 -13.23
C THR A 25 3.59 21.24 -13.21
N HIS A 26 4.09 20.61 -12.14
CA HIS A 26 5.48 20.17 -12.05
C HIS A 26 5.81 19.12 -13.13
N PHE A 27 4.91 18.15 -13.31
CA PHE A 27 5.05 17.06 -14.28
C PHE A 27 4.49 17.37 -15.67
N LYS A 28 4.24 18.64 -16.02
CA LYS A 28 3.57 19.03 -17.28
C LYS A 28 4.27 18.53 -18.56
N HIS A 29 5.58 18.28 -18.49
CA HIS A 29 6.39 17.79 -19.61
C HIS A 29 6.63 16.27 -19.57
N GLN A 30 6.16 15.59 -18.54
CA GLN A 30 6.34 14.15 -18.31
C GLN A 30 4.99 13.47 -18.49
N SER A 31 4.62 13.21 -19.75
CA SER A 31 3.27 12.78 -20.14
C SER A 31 2.80 11.51 -19.45
N GLU A 32 3.69 10.55 -19.23
CA GLU A 32 3.35 9.29 -18.56
C GLU A 32 3.03 9.50 -17.08
N ILE A 33 3.86 10.25 -16.33
CA ILE A 33 3.58 10.56 -14.93
C ILE A 33 2.30 11.37 -14.78
N ALA A 34 2.13 12.41 -15.59
CA ALA A 34 0.93 13.24 -15.57
C ALA A 34 -0.34 12.41 -15.83
N LYS A 35 -0.27 11.45 -16.77
CA LYS A 35 -1.35 10.51 -17.06
C LYS A 35 -1.66 9.60 -15.87
N LEU A 36 -0.65 9.00 -15.23
CA LEU A 36 -0.82 8.14 -14.06
C LEU A 36 -1.43 8.90 -12.87
N ILE A 37 -0.96 10.13 -12.62
CA ILE A 37 -1.50 10.99 -11.56
C ILE A 37 -2.96 11.37 -11.86
N THR A 38 -3.27 11.76 -13.10
CA THR A 38 -4.64 12.10 -13.51
C THR A 38 -5.57 10.89 -13.38
N GLN A 39 -5.11 9.70 -13.77
CA GLN A 39 -5.87 8.46 -13.62
C GLN A 39 -6.16 8.19 -12.13
N LYS A 40 -5.15 8.30 -11.27
CA LYS A 40 -5.32 8.07 -9.83
C LYS A 40 -6.24 9.10 -9.18
N GLN A 41 -6.13 10.38 -9.56
CA GLN A 41 -7.06 11.44 -9.15
C GLN A 41 -8.50 11.09 -9.54
N TRP A 42 -8.73 10.69 -10.79
CA TRP A 42 -10.06 10.31 -11.27
C TRP A 42 -10.65 9.16 -10.44
N ILE A 43 -9.85 8.13 -10.12
CA ILE A 43 -10.27 7.01 -9.28
C ILE A 43 -10.73 7.51 -7.90
N PHE A 44 -9.95 8.36 -7.22
CA PHE A 44 -10.32 8.90 -5.91
C PHE A 44 -11.63 9.70 -5.98
N GLN A 45 -11.76 10.61 -6.95
CA GLN A 45 -12.96 11.43 -7.15
C GLN A 45 -14.20 10.57 -7.47
N HIS A 46 -14.02 9.55 -8.30
CA HIS A 46 -15.07 8.60 -8.63
C HIS A 46 -15.58 7.88 -7.37
N GLN A 47 -14.66 7.36 -6.55
CA GLN A 47 -15.01 6.64 -5.32
C GLN A 47 -15.62 7.56 -4.25
N ILE A 48 -15.16 8.82 -4.14
CA ILE A 48 -15.79 9.84 -3.28
C ILE A 48 -17.25 10.08 -3.70
N THR A 49 -17.52 10.07 -5.01
CA THR A 49 -18.86 10.29 -5.57
C THR A 49 -19.78 9.09 -5.35
N LEU A 50 -19.25 7.86 -5.47
CA LEU A 50 -20.01 6.63 -5.25
C LEU A 50 -20.30 6.36 -3.77
N SER A 51 -19.47 6.89 -2.86
CA SER A 51 -19.58 6.65 -1.42
C SER A 51 -20.83 7.28 -0.82
N LYS A 52 -21.73 6.42 -0.33
CA LYS A 52 -22.97 6.85 0.34
C LYS A 52 -22.77 7.20 1.81
N ARG A 53 -21.77 6.60 2.47
CA ARG A 53 -21.51 6.78 3.90
C ARG A 53 -20.46 7.86 4.12
N THR A 54 -20.72 8.75 5.09
CA THR A 54 -19.80 9.84 5.44
C THR A 54 -18.45 9.32 5.93
N SER A 55 -18.42 8.23 6.69
CA SER A 55 -17.18 7.64 7.22
C SER A 55 -16.30 7.04 6.12
N GLU A 56 -16.89 6.39 5.12
CA GLU A 56 -16.17 5.85 3.95
C GLU A 56 -15.61 6.99 3.11
N LYS A 57 -16.42 8.02 2.85
CA LYS A 57 -15.99 9.22 2.15
C LYS A 57 -14.82 9.91 2.87
N GLU A 58 -14.88 10.04 4.19
CA GLU A 58 -13.79 10.62 4.99
C GLU A 58 -12.51 9.77 4.93
N ALA A 59 -12.62 8.44 5.00
CA ALA A 59 -11.47 7.55 4.85
C ALA A 59 -10.82 7.67 3.45
N ILE A 60 -11.63 7.76 2.39
CA ILE A 60 -11.14 7.97 1.02
C ILE A 60 -10.45 9.33 0.89
N LEU A 61 -11.02 10.39 1.47
CA LEU A 61 -10.41 11.72 1.46
C LEU A 61 -9.08 11.75 2.20
N LEU A 62 -8.96 11.08 3.35
CA LEU A 62 -7.70 10.96 4.08
C LEU A 62 -6.64 10.22 3.25
N CYS A 63 -7.01 9.12 2.59
CA CYS A 63 -6.12 8.39 1.70
C CYS A 63 -5.71 9.23 0.48
N TYR A 64 -6.62 9.99 -0.10
CA TYR A 64 -6.34 10.88 -1.24
C TYR A 64 -5.38 12.01 -0.84
N ALA A 65 -5.57 12.58 0.36
CA ALA A 65 -4.67 13.58 0.90
C ALA A 65 -3.28 13.01 1.19
N LEU A 66 -3.21 11.80 1.76
CA LEU A 66 -1.96 11.07 1.98
C LEU A 66 -1.21 10.88 0.65
N PHE A 67 -1.90 10.44 -0.40
CA PHE A 67 -1.33 10.29 -1.75
C PHE A 67 -0.78 11.62 -2.29
N ALA A 68 -1.59 12.69 -2.28
CA ALA A 68 -1.18 13.99 -2.79
C ALA A 68 0.02 14.57 -2.01
N ASN A 69 0.01 14.47 -0.68
CA ASN A 69 1.12 14.92 0.15
C ASN A 69 2.40 14.10 -0.09
N THR A 70 2.27 12.79 -0.28
CA THR A 70 3.43 11.93 -0.60
C THR A 70 4.08 12.36 -1.90
N LEU A 71 3.29 12.57 -2.95
CA LEU A 71 3.82 13.05 -4.24
C LEU A 71 4.46 14.44 -4.14
N MET A 72 3.83 15.36 -3.40
CA MET A 72 4.41 16.68 -3.16
C MET A 72 5.73 16.59 -2.40
N ASN A 73 5.82 15.71 -1.41
CA ASN A 73 7.06 15.49 -0.66
C ASN A 73 8.14 14.86 -1.53
N CYS A 74 7.80 13.92 -2.42
CA CYS A 74 8.75 13.37 -3.39
C CYS A 74 9.34 14.44 -4.31
N ILE A 75 8.53 15.44 -4.70
CA ILE A 75 9.01 16.58 -5.49
C ILE A 75 9.94 17.49 -4.67
N ASN A 76 9.60 17.74 -3.41
CA ASN A 76 10.34 18.66 -2.55
C ASN A 76 11.65 18.07 -2.00
N SER A 77 11.69 16.75 -1.79
CA SER A 77 12.82 16.02 -1.23
C SER A 77 13.09 14.73 -2.02
N PRO A 78 13.65 14.83 -3.24
CA PRO A 78 13.90 13.67 -4.10
C PRO A 78 14.81 12.60 -3.46
N GLU A 79 15.70 13.00 -2.56
CA GLU A 79 16.60 12.14 -1.78
C GLU A 79 15.87 11.15 -0.87
N ASP A 80 14.67 11.50 -0.40
CA ASP A 80 13.91 10.72 0.58
C ASP A 80 12.79 9.89 -0.08
N ILE A 81 12.69 9.86 -1.41
CA ILE A 81 11.61 9.18 -2.14
C ILE A 81 11.36 7.75 -1.65
N PRO A 82 12.39 6.87 -1.48
CA PRO A 82 12.16 5.51 -0.99
C PRO A 82 11.53 5.45 0.40
N GLU A 83 11.93 6.34 1.30
CA GLU A 83 11.38 6.43 2.64
C GLU A 83 9.94 7.00 2.63
N LEU A 84 9.69 8.02 1.80
CA LEU A 84 8.35 8.60 1.64
C LEU A 84 7.36 7.56 1.12
N ILE A 85 7.74 6.74 0.13
CA ILE A 85 6.91 5.64 -0.38
C ILE A 85 6.67 4.57 0.68
N ARG A 86 7.70 4.20 1.46
CA ARG A 86 7.54 3.26 2.57
C ARG A 86 6.55 3.80 3.60
N ASN A 87 6.67 5.07 3.93
CA ASN A 87 5.80 5.74 4.90
C ASN A 87 4.35 5.82 4.40
N TYR A 88 4.15 6.06 3.11
CA TYR A 88 2.85 6.01 2.44
C TYR A 88 2.14 4.66 2.69
N TYR A 89 2.79 3.54 2.37
CA TYR A 89 2.17 2.21 2.53
C TYR A 89 2.01 1.78 3.99
N SER A 90 2.82 2.32 4.91
CA SER A 90 2.73 2.01 6.34
C SER A 90 1.69 2.86 7.09
N SER A 91 1.16 3.92 6.45
CA SER A 91 0.25 4.86 7.09
C SER A 91 -1.08 4.22 7.48
N SER A 92 -1.61 4.59 8.65
CA SER A 92 -2.94 4.17 9.09
C SER A 92 -4.07 4.70 8.22
N ASP A 93 -3.80 5.71 7.39
CA ASP A 93 -4.76 6.32 6.47
C ASP A 93 -4.68 5.72 5.06
N TYR A 94 -3.68 4.86 4.79
CA TYR A 94 -3.56 4.18 3.51
C TYR A 94 -4.71 3.20 3.31
N ARG A 95 -5.31 3.23 2.12
CA ARG A 95 -6.38 2.34 1.69
C ARG A 95 -6.15 1.96 0.24
N HIS A 96 -6.38 0.70 -0.09
CA HIS A 96 -6.36 0.23 -1.46
C HIS A 96 -7.61 0.76 -2.19
N ILE A 97 -7.41 1.75 -3.05
CA ILE A 97 -8.47 2.41 -3.84
C ILE A 97 -8.05 2.38 -5.31
N GLY A 98 -8.84 1.73 -6.17
CA GLY A 98 -8.53 1.50 -7.59
C GLY A 98 -9.01 0.14 -8.10
N GLY A 99 -8.13 -0.66 -8.68
CA GLY A 99 -8.44 -2.02 -9.13
C GLY A 99 -9.21 -2.04 -10.44
N ASP A 100 -9.86 -3.16 -10.76
CA ASP A 100 -10.46 -3.36 -12.07
C ASP A 100 -11.50 -2.27 -12.39
N ASN A 101 -11.23 -1.49 -13.45
CA ASN A 101 -11.97 -0.29 -13.86
C ASN A 101 -12.09 0.84 -12.81
N GLY A 102 -11.24 0.85 -11.77
CA GLY A 102 -11.27 1.85 -10.70
C GLY A 102 -12.41 1.65 -9.69
N CYS A 103 -13.05 0.47 -9.69
CA CYS A 103 -14.24 0.19 -8.91
C CYS A 103 -13.97 -0.35 -7.50
N TYR A 104 -12.76 -0.82 -7.21
CA TYR A 104 -12.41 -1.32 -5.88
C TYR A 104 -12.19 -0.16 -4.91
N SER A 105 -12.99 -0.13 -3.85
CA SER A 105 -12.78 0.73 -2.68
C SER A 105 -12.88 -0.08 -1.41
N PHE A 106 -12.09 0.34 -0.42
CA PHE A 106 -12.18 -0.18 0.93
C PHE A 106 -13.56 0.09 1.51
N THR A 107 -14.24 -0.97 1.90
CA THR A 107 -15.57 -0.92 2.52
C THR A 107 -15.50 -1.26 4.00
N LEU A 108 -16.55 -0.92 4.76
CA LEU A 108 -16.68 -1.41 6.14
C LEU A 108 -16.75 -2.94 6.22
N PHE A 109 -17.14 -3.62 5.15
CA PHE A 109 -17.12 -5.07 5.08
C PHE A 109 -15.70 -5.62 5.12
N ASP A 110 -14.74 -4.96 4.45
CA ASP A 110 -13.33 -5.33 4.51
C ASP A 110 -12.76 -5.22 5.92
N GLU A 111 -13.12 -4.17 6.66
CA GLU A 111 -12.70 -3.97 8.05
C GLU A 111 -13.24 -5.06 8.97
N VAL A 112 -14.54 -5.34 8.87
CA VAL A 112 -15.20 -6.40 9.64
C VAL A 112 -14.64 -7.77 9.27
N ASN A 113 -14.45 -8.05 7.98
CA ASN A 113 -13.91 -9.32 7.51
C ASN A 113 -12.48 -9.54 8.01
N ASN A 114 -11.64 -8.50 8.01
CA ASN A 114 -10.28 -8.58 8.53
C ASN A 114 -10.26 -8.81 10.06
N ALA A 115 -11.14 -8.13 10.79
CA ALA A 115 -11.28 -8.35 12.24
C ALA A 115 -11.75 -9.77 12.55
N LEU A 116 -12.76 -10.26 11.82
CA LEU A 116 -13.26 -11.64 11.95
C LEU A 116 -12.17 -12.65 11.60
N LEU A 117 -11.43 -12.46 10.51
CA LEU A 117 -10.34 -13.33 10.11
C LEU A 117 -9.28 -13.45 11.21
N LYS A 118 -8.86 -12.32 11.79
CA LYS A 118 -7.91 -12.29 12.91
C LYS A 118 -8.46 -12.98 14.16
N ALA A 119 -9.71 -12.73 14.51
CA ALA A 119 -10.37 -13.36 15.64
C ALA A 119 -10.49 -14.88 15.44
N SER A 120 -10.86 -15.33 14.25
CA SER A 120 -10.95 -16.75 13.89
C SER A 120 -9.58 -17.43 13.91
N ILE A 121 -8.50 -16.78 13.46
CA ILE A 121 -7.14 -17.31 13.58
C ILE A 121 -6.74 -17.48 15.05
N ALA A 122 -7.01 -16.47 15.89
CA ALA A 122 -6.74 -16.57 17.33
C ALA A 122 -7.57 -17.68 18.00
N ALA A 123 -8.85 -17.81 17.64
CA ALA A 123 -9.74 -18.86 18.11
C ALA A 123 -9.27 -20.25 17.65
N LEU A 124 -8.66 -20.37 16.46
CA LEU A 124 -8.13 -21.62 15.94
C LEU A 124 -6.97 -22.09 16.81
N VAL A 125 -6.02 -21.20 17.10
CA VAL A 125 -4.88 -21.49 17.98
C VAL A 125 -5.36 -21.90 19.36
N LEU A 126 -6.35 -21.19 19.93
CA LEU A 126 -6.91 -21.54 21.23
C LEU A 126 -7.64 -22.89 21.21
N SER A 127 -8.35 -23.21 20.13
CA SER A 127 -9.00 -24.51 19.95
C SER A 127 -7.99 -25.66 19.91
N LEU A 128 -6.84 -25.45 19.27
CA LEU A 128 -5.75 -26.44 19.24
C LEU A 128 -5.10 -26.62 20.62
N ILE A 129 -4.92 -25.54 21.38
CA ILE A 129 -4.38 -25.59 22.75
C ILE A 129 -5.34 -26.31 23.70
N THR A 130 -6.66 -26.22 23.49
CA THR A 130 -7.67 -26.81 24.38
C THR A 130 -7.91 -28.30 24.15
N LEU A 131 -7.61 -28.83 22.95
CA LEU A 131 -7.74 -30.26 22.62
C LEU A 131 -7.08 -31.23 23.63
N PRO A 132 -5.82 -31.03 24.08
CA PRO A 132 -5.20 -31.93 25.06
C PRO A 132 -5.85 -31.88 26.45
N PHE A 133 -6.56 -30.80 26.80
CA PHE A 133 -7.22 -30.65 28.11
C PHE A 133 -8.67 -31.11 28.09
N SER A 134 -9.37 -30.93 26.97
CA SER A 134 -10.76 -31.35 26.78
C SER A 134 -11.08 -31.54 25.30
N VAL A 135 -11.07 -32.79 24.84
CA VAL A 135 -11.35 -33.14 23.45
C VAL A 135 -12.74 -32.67 22.97
N PRO A 136 -13.85 -32.88 23.72
CA PRO A 136 -15.16 -32.42 23.25
C PRO A 136 -15.24 -30.90 23.09
N VAL A 137 -14.64 -30.15 24.03
CA VAL A 137 -14.62 -28.68 23.98
C VAL A 137 -13.75 -28.19 22.83
N GLY A 138 -12.57 -28.77 22.65
CA GLY A 138 -11.67 -28.43 21.54
C GLY A 138 -12.31 -28.68 20.17
N ILE A 139 -13.01 -29.80 19.98
CA ILE A 139 -13.71 -30.10 18.71
C ILE A 139 -14.84 -29.11 18.44
N ILE A 140 -15.66 -28.77 19.44
CA ILE A 140 -16.75 -27.79 19.28
C ILE A 140 -16.17 -26.41 18.92
N ALA A 141 -15.15 -25.96 19.65
CA ALA A 141 -14.50 -24.67 19.39
C ALA A 141 -13.86 -24.62 18.00
N LEU A 142 -13.23 -25.72 17.57
CA LEU A 142 -12.64 -25.85 16.25
C LEU A 142 -13.69 -25.82 15.14
N GLY A 143 -14.85 -26.46 15.33
CA GLY A 143 -15.97 -26.40 14.39
C GLY A 143 -16.55 -24.99 14.21
N ILE A 144 -16.77 -24.26 15.31
CA ILE A 144 -17.22 -22.85 15.28
C ILE A 144 -16.16 -21.95 14.64
N THR A 145 -14.89 -22.23 14.91
CA THR A 145 -13.80 -21.45 14.31
C THR A 145 -13.76 -21.67 12.80
N LEU A 146 -13.81 -22.91 12.33
CA LEU A 146 -13.75 -23.20 10.89
C LEU A 146 -14.95 -22.63 10.13
N SER A 147 -16.15 -22.64 10.73
CA SER A 147 -17.36 -22.09 10.08
C SER A 147 -17.28 -20.57 9.86
N THR A 148 -16.47 -19.85 10.65
CA THR A 148 -16.22 -18.42 10.50
C THR A 148 -14.94 -18.12 9.71
N LEU A 149 -13.90 -18.92 9.88
CA LEU A 149 -12.60 -18.75 9.24
C LEU A 149 -12.68 -18.99 7.73
N LEU A 150 -13.38 -20.03 7.29
CA LEU A 150 -13.41 -20.41 5.87
C LEU A 150 -14.07 -19.34 4.99
N PRO A 151 -15.28 -18.83 5.30
CA PRO A 151 -15.89 -17.76 4.51
C PRO A 151 -15.07 -16.47 4.51
N THR A 152 -14.49 -16.10 5.66
CA THR A 152 -13.71 -14.86 5.80
C THR A 152 -12.37 -14.93 5.07
N ALA A 153 -11.71 -16.09 5.12
CA ALA A 153 -10.50 -16.36 4.35
C ALA A 153 -10.78 -16.43 2.84
N PHE A 154 -11.90 -17.04 2.44
CA PHE A 154 -12.30 -17.06 1.03
C PHE A 154 -12.54 -15.65 0.51
N TYR A 155 -13.30 -14.81 1.23
CA TYR A 155 -13.50 -13.42 0.84
C TYR A 155 -12.17 -12.67 0.74
N ALA A 156 -11.28 -12.85 1.73
CA ALA A 156 -9.98 -12.19 1.71
C ALA A 156 -9.15 -12.61 0.48
N LEU A 157 -9.07 -13.90 0.18
CA LEU A 157 -8.24 -14.44 -0.89
C LEU A 157 -8.83 -14.25 -2.30
N ALA A 158 -10.14 -14.41 -2.45
CA ALA A 158 -10.80 -14.39 -3.75
C ALA A 158 -11.18 -12.97 -4.18
N GLU A 159 -11.65 -12.13 -3.25
CA GLU A 159 -12.18 -10.81 -3.57
C GLU A 159 -11.16 -9.70 -3.27
N THR A 160 -10.57 -9.71 -2.07
CA THR A 160 -9.75 -8.56 -1.65
C THR A 160 -8.32 -8.62 -2.17
N LEU A 161 -7.67 -9.78 -2.09
CA LEU A 161 -6.23 -9.91 -2.39
C LEU A 161 -5.88 -9.58 -3.85
N PRO A 162 -6.61 -10.07 -4.87
CA PRO A 162 -6.29 -9.75 -6.27
C PRO A 162 -6.40 -8.24 -6.54
N ASN A 163 -7.45 -7.61 -6.03
CA ASN A 163 -7.68 -6.17 -6.18
C ASN A 163 -6.62 -5.33 -5.45
N GLN A 164 -6.24 -5.72 -4.24
CA GLN A 164 -5.17 -5.06 -3.48
C GLN A 164 -3.81 -5.16 -4.19
N MET A 165 -3.48 -6.34 -4.73
CA MET A 165 -2.26 -6.54 -5.51
C MET A 165 -2.25 -5.69 -6.78
N GLN A 166 -3.38 -5.58 -7.47
CA GLN A 166 -3.51 -4.73 -8.66
C GLN A 166 -3.32 -3.25 -8.31
N VAL A 167 -4.05 -2.73 -7.32
CA VAL A 167 -3.91 -1.33 -6.87
C VAL A 167 -2.47 -1.03 -6.50
N LYS A 168 -1.82 -1.94 -5.75
CA LYS A 168 -0.43 -1.77 -5.36
C LYS A 168 0.50 -1.74 -6.58
N LYS A 169 0.28 -2.61 -7.57
CA LYS A 169 1.07 -2.62 -8.81
C LYS A 169 0.93 -1.31 -9.59
N GLU A 170 -0.28 -0.75 -9.67
CA GLU A 170 -0.53 0.54 -10.32
C GLU A 170 0.17 1.70 -9.57
N GLU A 171 0.14 1.68 -8.23
CA GLU A 171 0.83 2.66 -7.39
C GLU A 171 2.35 2.52 -7.48
N ASP A 172 2.88 1.29 -7.46
CA ASP A 172 4.31 1.02 -7.63
C ASP A 172 4.80 1.48 -9.00
N GLN A 173 4.01 1.31 -10.07
CA GLN A 173 4.34 1.86 -11.38
C GLN A 173 4.43 3.39 -11.32
N LEU A 174 3.46 4.06 -10.71
CA LEU A 174 3.46 5.52 -10.57
C LEU A 174 4.68 6.01 -9.78
N PHE A 175 4.96 5.41 -8.62
CA PHE A 175 6.08 5.82 -7.78
C PHE A 175 7.45 5.50 -8.39
N ASN A 176 7.57 4.41 -9.15
CA ASN A 176 8.79 4.10 -9.90
C ASN A 176 9.05 5.13 -11.01
N GLU A 177 8.01 5.59 -11.70
CA GLU A 177 8.16 6.67 -12.69
C GLU A 177 8.54 7.99 -12.01
N VAL A 178 7.94 8.33 -10.87
CA VAL A 178 8.33 9.52 -10.10
C VAL A 178 9.81 9.44 -9.67
N LEU A 179 10.24 8.28 -9.16
CA LEU A 179 11.63 8.06 -8.76
C LEU A 179 12.59 8.19 -9.96
N SER A 180 12.27 7.59 -11.11
CA SER A 180 13.14 7.60 -12.29
C SER A 180 13.30 9.00 -12.91
N ASN A 181 12.32 9.88 -12.72
CA ASN A 181 12.32 11.23 -13.29
C ASN A 181 12.88 12.29 -12.33
N LEU A 182 12.76 12.09 -11.01
CA LEU A 182 13.24 13.04 -10.00
C LEU A 182 14.62 12.69 -9.45
N TYR A 183 15.03 11.42 -9.52
CA TYR A 183 16.30 10.97 -8.97
C TYR A 183 17.31 10.67 -10.08
N PRO A 184 18.48 11.34 -10.11
CA PRO A 184 19.53 11.06 -11.10
C PRO A 184 20.04 9.62 -10.98
N ARG A 185 20.09 8.91 -12.12
CA ARG A 185 20.47 7.49 -12.21
C ARG A 185 21.85 7.17 -11.61
N GLU A 186 22.75 8.15 -11.56
CA GLU A 186 24.12 8.03 -11.05
C GLU A 186 24.22 7.68 -9.56
N LEU A 187 23.17 7.92 -8.76
CA LEU A 187 23.12 7.56 -7.33
C LEU A 187 22.49 6.18 -7.07
N LEU A 188 21.79 5.59 -8.03
CA LEU A 188 21.20 4.24 -7.92
C LEU A 188 22.22 3.11 -8.16
N GLU A 189 23.33 3.40 -8.84
CA GLU A 189 24.43 2.43 -9.06
C GLU A 189 25.49 2.45 -7.94
N SER A 190 25.53 3.50 -7.13
CA SER A 190 26.50 3.65 -6.03
C SER A 190 26.24 2.75 -4.82
N ASP A 191 25.06 2.12 -4.73
CA ASP A 191 24.68 1.27 -3.59
C ASP A 191 24.90 -0.24 -3.86
N ASN A 192 25.66 -0.57 -4.92
CA ASN A 192 26.13 -1.93 -5.18
C ASN A 192 27.67 -1.99 -5.27
N PRO A 193 28.40 -1.82 -4.16
CA PRO A 193 29.83 -2.06 -4.15
C PRO A 193 30.05 -3.57 -4.07
N HIS A 194 30.31 -4.21 -5.21
CA HIS A 194 31.12 -5.42 -5.39
C HIS A 194 30.59 -6.29 -6.54
N ILE A 195 30.84 -5.87 -7.79
CA ILE A 195 31.48 -6.74 -8.79
C ILE A 195 32.39 -5.85 -9.65
N ALA A 196 33.48 -5.36 -9.05
CA ALA A 196 34.63 -4.92 -9.82
C ALA A 196 35.30 -6.18 -10.38
N GLN A 197 34.96 -6.49 -11.63
CA GLN A 197 35.92 -6.78 -12.69
C GLN A 197 37.22 -7.48 -12.24
N ASN A 198 37.16 -8.81 -12.08
CA ASN A 198 38.36 -9.64 -12.08
C ASN A 198 38.88 -9.74 -13.51
N ASP A 199 39.89 -8.93 -13.82
CA ASP A 199 40.75 -9.04 -15.00
C ASP A 199 41.85 -10.09 -14.71
N PRO A 200 41.86 -11.29 -15.33
CA PRO A 200 42.86 -12.31 -15.06
C PRO A 200 43.89 -12.34 -16.19
N ASP A 201 44.67 -11.28 -16.35
CA ASP A 201 45.81 -11.34 -17.28
C ASP A 201 47.00 -10.48 -16.84
N SER A 202 47.68 -10.91 -15.77
CA SER A 202 49.02 -10.42 -15.46
C SER A 202 49.80 -11.31 -14.49
N THR A 203 50.02 -12.59 -14.82
CA THR A 203 51.19 -13.30 -14.25
C THR A 203 51.59 -14.51 -15.09
N ASN A 204 52.54 -14.33 -16.02
CA ASN A 204 53.52 -15.37 -16.36
C ASN A 204 54.63 -14.80 -17.24
N LEU A 205 55.62 -14.16 -16.62
CA LEU A 205 56.96 -13.96 -17.19
C LEU A 205 57.94 -13.57 -16.09
N ALA A 206 58.48 -14.57 -15.38
CA ALA A 206 59.88 -14.60 -14.90
C ALA A 206 60.09 -15.75 -13.90
N MET A 207 60.89 -16.75 -14.29
CA MET A 207 62.02 -17.36 -13.55
C MET A 207 62.16 -18.85 -13.92
N VAL A 208 63.18 -19.19 -14.73
CA VAL A 208 64.48 -19.72 -14.28
C VAL A 208 64.35 -21.16 -13.75
N HIS A 209 64.55 -22.14 -14.63
CA HIS A 209 65.66 -23.09 -14.58
C HIS A 209 65.75 -23.91 -15.87
#